data_AF-A0A958FGZ9-F1
#
_entry.id   AF-A0A958FGZ9-F1
#
_cell.length_a   1.000
_cell.length_b   1.000
_cell.length_c   1.000
_cell.angle_alpha   90.00
_cell.angle_beta   90.00
_cell.angle_gamma   90.00
#
_symmetry.space_group_name_H-M   'P 1'
#
loop_
_entity.id
_entity.type
_entity.pdbx_description
1 polymer ?
#
loop_
_entity_poly.entity_id
_entity_poly.type
_entity_poly.pdbx_seq_one_letter_code
_entity_poly.pdbx_strand_id
1 'polypeptide(L)'
;MKKTIVVLVWFLALPLLSQVRFSGSLQSSFYAFDTPLVEQANFYQALQLRLAPTGSLYLNTYARVAKIGEDDWNERVYNLYLNWAGSNNRLGLRAGRQFLYHGVMNGTYDGALLTLKPFQPLTLKLFGGIEAPLDRSL
;
A
#
# COMPACT_ATOMS: atom_id res chain seq x y z
N MET A 1 34.84 20.31 -14.34
CA MET A 1 33.71 21.22 -14.00
C MET A 1 32.34 20.54 -14.06
N LYS A 2 31.97 19.79 -15.11
CA LYS A 2 30.66 19.12 -15.19
C LYS A 2 30.41 18.06 -14.07
N LYS A 3 31.43 17.31 -13.66
CA LYS A 3 31.31 16.28 -12.60
C LYS A 3 31.09 16.86 -11.20
N THR A 4 31.57 18.07 -10.94
CA THR A 4 31.44 18.75 -9.65
C THR A 4 30.02 19.28 -9.41
N ILE A 5 29.32 19.67 -10.47
CA ILE A 5 27.94 20.16 -10.42
C ILE A 5 26.96 19.04 -10.06
N VAL A 6 27.18 17.81 -10.55
CA VAL A 6 26.30 16.66 -10.28
C VAL A 6 26.32 16.27 -8.80
N VAL A 7 27.50 16.33 -8.15
CA VAL A 7 27.65 16.03 -6.72
C VAL A 7 26.97 17.12 -5.86
N LEU A 8 27.05 18.38 -6.26
CA LEU A 8 26.42 19.49 -5.54
C LEU A 8 24.88 19.43 -5.62
N VAL A 9 24.33 19.07 -6.78
CA VAL A 9 22.87 18.87 -6.97
C VAL A 9 22.36 17.68 -6.14
N TRP A 10 23.14 16.60 -6.03
CA TRP A 10 22.81 15.47 -5.16
C TRP A 10 22.78 15.85 -3.67
N PHE A 11 23.76 16.60 -3.19
CA PHE A 11 23.80 17.05 -1.79
C PHE A 11 22.71 18.09 -1.46
N LEU A 12 22.32 18.94 -2.41
CA LEU A 12 21.25 19.92 -2.23
C LEU A 12 19.83 19.33 -2.34
N ALA A 13 19.68 18.12 -2.90
CA ALA A 13 18.40 17.40 -2.93
C ALA A 13 18.11 16.58 -1.66
N LEU A 14 19.14 16.24 -0.87
CA LEU A 14 18.99 15.54 0.42
C LEU A 14 18.07 16.26 1.45
N PRO A 15 18.08 17.59 1.61
CA PRO A 15 17.17 18.26 2.55
C PRO A 15 15.70 18.25 2.10
N LEU A 16 15.38 17.94 0.83
CA LEU A 16 13.98 17.75 0.40
C LEU A 16 13.42 16.37 0.83
N LEU A 17 14.30 15.41 1.15
CA LEU A 17 13.91 14.09 1.65
C LEU A 17 13.63 14.09 3.16
N SER A 18 13.97 15.17 3.89
CA SER A 18 13.93 15.21 5.36
C SER A 18 12.52 15.39 5.96
N GLN A 19 11.45 15.36 5.15
CA GLN A 19 10.06 15.40 5.63
C GLN A 19 9.23 14.18 5.22
N VAL A 20 9.85 13.16 4.61
CA VAL A 20 9.15 11.92 4.31
C VAL A 20 8.92 11.15 5.61
N ARG A 21 7.68 11.12 6.08
CA ARG A 21 7.28 10.32 7.24
C ARG A 21 7.14 8.87 6.81
N PHE A 22 7.97 8.02 7.38
CA PHE A 22 7.88 6.56 7.26
C PHE A 22 7.16 6.02 8.49
N SER A 23 6.13 5.20 8.29
CA SER A 23 5.45 4.49 9.38
C SER A 23 4.99 3.12 8.90
N GLY A 24 5.13 2.10 9.74
CA GLY A 24 4.80 0.75 9.36
C GLY A 24 5.07 -0.25 10.47
N SER A 25 4.80 -1.51 10.17
CA SER A 25 5.12 -2.65 11.01
C SER A 25 5.62 -3.80 10.14
N LEU A 26 6.55 -4.56 10.70
CA LEU A 26 6.98 -5.84 10.18
C LEU A 26 6.62 -6.88 11.25
N GLN A 27 5.77 -7.84 10.90
CA GLN A 27 5.36 -8.91 11.79
C GLN A 27 5.84 -10.23 11.20
N SER A 28 6.54 -11.02 11.99
CA SER A 28 6.91 -12.39 11.62
C SER A 28 6.22 -13.35 12.58
N SER A 29 5.75 -14.48 12.06
CA SER A 29 5.06 -15.50 12.85
C SER A 29 5.48 -16.86 12.34
N PHE A 30 5.85 -17.73 13.28
CA PHE A 30 6.25 -19.10 13.02
C PHE A 30 5.35 -20.01 13.84
N TYR A 31 4.74 -20.99 13.18
CA TYR A 31 3.87 -21.96 13.81
C TYR A 31 4.38 -23.35 13.46
N ALA A 32 4.67 -24.15 14.48
CA ALA A 32 4.95 -25.56 14.33
C ALA A 32 3.82 -26.34 14.97
N PHE A 33 3.25 -27.28 14.22
CA PHE A 33 2.24 -28.20 14.70
C PHE A 33 2.73 -29.62 14.48
N ASP A 34 2.70 -30.40 15.55
CA ASP A 34 2.98 -31.82 15.54
C ASP A 34 1.69 -32.53 15.93
N THR A 35 1.08 -33.19 14.95
CA THR A 35 -0.10 -34.04 15.17
C THR A 35 0.22 -35.44 14.66
N PRO A 36 -0.43 -36.50 15.18
CA PRO A 36 -0.19 -37.88 14.72
C PRO A 36 -0.36 -38.12 13.21
N LEU A 37 -0.95 -37.18 12.49
CA LEU A 37 -1.25 -37.26 11.05
C LEU A 37 -0.42 -36.30 10.20
N VAL A 38 0.11 -35.21 10.78
CA VAL A 38 0.81 -34.14 10.05
C VAL A 38 1.83 -33.46 10.96
N GLU A 39 3.08 -33.41 10.50
CA GLU A 39 4.13 -32.51 10.99
C GLU A 39 4.22 -31.32 10.02
N GLN A 40 4.00 -30.09 10.50
CA GLN A 40 4.00 -28.92 9.64
C GLN A 40 4.60 -27.69 10.33
N ALA A 41 5.49 -27.01 9.62
CA ALA A 41 6.00 -25.70 9.98
C ALA A 41 5.45 -24.64 9.00
N ASN A 42 4.80 -23.61 9.54
CA ASN A 42 4.26 -22.49 8.78
C ASN A 42 4.98 -21.20 9.19
N PHE A 43 5.51 -20.50 8.20
CA PHE A 43 6.13 -19.20 8.35
C PHE A 43 5.29 -18.15 7.66
N TYR A 44 5.06 -17.03 8.34
CA TYR A 44 4.40 -15.86 7.80
C TYR A 44 5.22 -14.62 8.12
N GLN A 45 5.40 -13.76 7.13
CA GLN A 45 5.96 -12.43 7.30
C GLN A 45 5.05 -11.40 6.65
N ALA A 46 4.57 -10.46 7.44
CA ALA A 46 3.68 -9.40 7.01
C ALA A 46 4.39 -8.04 7.10
N LEU A 47 4.31 -7.27 6.03
CA LEU A 47 4.83 -5.91 5.93
C LEU A 47 3.66 -4.95 5.74
N GLN A 48 3.46 -4.04 6.68
CA GLN A 48 2.60 -2.88 6.51
C GLN A 48 3.47 -1.64 6.44
N LEU A 49 3.32 -0.86 5.37
CA LEU A 49 4.16 0.31 5.16
C LEU A 49 3.35 1.48 4.62
N ARG A 50 3.64 2.66 5.17
CA ARG A 50 3.17 3.95 4.70
C ARG A 50 4.33 4.93 4.58
N LEU A 51 4.45 5.53 3.38
CA LEU A 51 5.41 6.58 3.06
C LEU A 51 4.65 7.86 2.78
N ALA A 52 4.82 8.88 3.60
CA ALA A 52 4.08 10.14 3.51
C ALA A 52 5.04 11.33 3.39
N PRO A 53 5.37 11.78 2.15
CA PRO A 53 6.13 13.03 1.95
C PRO A 53 5.39 14.24 2.53
N THR A 54 4.06 14.21 2.56
CA THR A 54 3.23 15.24 3.20
C THR A 54 2.05 14.58 3.92
N GLY A 55 1.31 15.32 4.74
CA GLY A 55 0.06 14.81 5.33
C GLY A 55 -1.03 14.51 4.29
N SER A 56 -0.95 15.12 3.11
CA SER A 56 -1.91 14.98 2.02
C SER A 56 -1.56 13.90 0.99
N LEU A 57 -0.28 13.58 0.82
CA LEU A 57 0.22 12.62 -0.15
C LEU A 57 0.91 11.47 0.57
N TYR A 58 0.42 10.24 0.36
CA TYR A 58 1.08 9.05 0.90
C TYR A 58 0.94 7.84 0.00
N LEU A 59 1.98 7.01 -0.04
CA LEU A 59 1.94 5.64 -0.54
C LEU A 59 1.60 4.72 0.64
N ASN A 60 0.72 3.75 0.43
CA ASN A 60 0.40 2.73 1.42
C ASN A 60 0.46 1.35 0.78
N THR A 61 1.06 0.39 1.49
CA THR A 61 1.12 -1.01 1.07
C THR A 61 0.94 -1.96 2.25
N TYR A 62 0.35 -3.11 1.96
CA TYR A 62 0.29 -4.25 2.85
C TYR A 62 0.59 -5.51 2.05
N ALA A 63 1.67 -6.18 2.39
CA ALA A 63 2.13 -7.39 1.72
C ALA A 63 2.41 -8.50 2.74
N ARG A 64 2.30 -9.74 2.29
CA ARG A 64 2.62 -10.93 3.09
C ARG A 64 3.39 -11.93 2.24
N VAL A 65 4.45 -12.47 2.83
CA VAL A 65 5.16 -13.65 2.33
C VAL A 65 4.86 -14.80 3.30
N ALA A 66 4.58 -15.99 2.78
CA ALA A 66 4.30 -17.17 3.59
C ALA A 66 4.95 -18.42 3.00
N LYS A 67 5.35 -19.35 3.88
CA LYS A 67 5.75 -20.72 3.54
C LYS A 67 4.89 -21.63 4.39
N ILE A 68 4.05 -22.46 3.77
CA ILE A 68 3.06 -23.29 4.46
C ILE A 68 3.45 -24.75 4.25
N GLY A 69 3.98 -25.41 5.27
CA GLY A 69 4.52 -26.76 5.13
C GLY A 69 5.60 -26.85 4.04
N GLU A 70 5.45 -27.81 3.13
CA GLU A 70 6.39 -28.03 2.03
C GLU A 70 6.09 -27.16 0.78
N ASP A 71 4.90 -26.56 0.70
CA ASP A 71 4.44 -25.77 -0.45
C ASP A 71 5.37 -24.60 -0.79
N ASP A 72 5.43 -24.19 -2.05
CA ASP A 72 6.21 -23.04 -2.48
C ASP A 72 5.89 -21.74 -1.73
N TRP A 73 6.84 -20.81 -1.75
CA TRP A 73 6.65 -19.49 -1.16
C TRP A 73 5.43 -18.80 -1.78
N ASN A 74 4.50 -18.36 -0.93
CA ASN A 74 3.30 -17.65 -1.32
C ASN A 74 3.45 -16.15 -0.99
N GLU A 75 3.43 -15.33 -2.02
CA GLU A 75 3.53 -13.87 -1.91
C GLU A 75 2.18 -13.23 -2.23
N ARG A 76 1.72 -12.31 -1.38
CA ARG A 76 0.46 -11.59 -1.59
C ARG A 76 0.64 -10.10 -1.33
N VAL A 77 0.18 -9.28 -2.28
CA VAL A 77 0.07 -7.84 -2.11
C VAL A 77 -1.40 -7.47 -2.00
N TYR A 78 -1.84 -7.24 -0.76
CA TYR A 78 -3.24 -6.95 -0.43
C TYR A 78 -3.64 -5.53 -0.84
N ASN A 79 -2.71 -4.58 -0.73
CA ASN A 79 -2.89 -3.24 -1.25
C ASN A 79 -1.55 -2.62 -1.61
N LEU A 80 -1.57 -1.76 -2.61
CA LEU A 80 -0.47 -0.90 -3.04
C LEU A 80 -1.11 0.29 -3.76
N TYR A 81 -1.25 1.41 -3.07
CA TYR A 81 -1.89 2.59 -3.64
C TYR A 81 -1.21 3.88 -3.21
N LEU A 82 -1.26 4.85 -4.12
CA LEU A 82 -0.95 6.23 -3.86
C LEU A 82 -2.24 6.96 -3.50
N ASN A 83 -2.22 7.74 -2.43
CA ASN A 83 -3.33 8.58 -2.02
C ASN A 83 -2.88 10.03 -1.98
N TRP A 84 -3.68 10.91 -2.57
CA TRP A 84 -3.53 12.34 -2.53
C TRP A 84 -4.83 13.02 -2.05
N ALA A 85 -4.71 14.02 -1.20
CA ALA A 85 -5.80 14.90 -0.75
C ALA A 85 -5.43 16.37 -1.02
N GLY A 86 -6.27 17.10 -1.76
CA GLY A 86 -6.09 18.53 -1.97
C GLY A 86 -6.11 19.31 -0.65
N SER A 87 -5.47 20.48 -0.63
CA SER A 87 -5.29 21.32 0.57
C SER A 87 -6.57 21.63 1.34
N ASN A 88 -7.71 21.73 0.64
CA ASN A 88 -9.00 22.08 1.23
C ASN A 88 -9.87 20.83 1.49
N ASN A 89 -9.32 19.62 1.36
CA ASN A 89 -10.03 18.33 1.48
C ASN A 89 -11.28 18.18 0.57
N ARG A 90 -11.41 19.03 -0.45
CA ARG A 90 -12.51 19.01 -1.43
C ARG A 90 -12.28 18.06 -2.59
N LEU A 91 -11.02 17.74 -2.85
CA LEU A 91 -10.60 16.86 -3.93
C LEU A 91 -9.66 15.82 -3.35
N GLY A 92 -9.87 14.56 -3.69
CA GLY A 92 -8.99 13.46 -3.30
C GLY A 92 -8.88 12.46 -4.42
N LEU A 93 -7.71 11.87 -4.57
CA LEU A 93 -7.44 10.83 -5.56
C LEU A 93 -6.74 9.67 -4.84
N ARG A 94 -7.20 8.45 -5.08
CA ARG A 94 -6.51 7.24 -4.65
C ARG A 94 -6.36 6.30 -5.83
N ALA A 95 -5.13 5.95 -6.18
CA ALA A 95 -4.84 5.13 -7.36
C ALA A 95 -3.94 3.93 -7.00
N GLY A 96 -4.27 2.76 -7.55
CA GLY A 96 -3.58 1.48 -7.30
C GLY A 96 -4.52 0.42 -6.73
N ARG A 97 -3.93 -0.65 -6.18
CA ARG A 97 -4.65 -1.74 -5.52
C ARG A 97 -5.15 -1.30 -4.16
N GLN A 98 -6.46 -1.25 -3.97
CA GLN A 98 -7.08 -0.67 -2.78
C GLN A 98 -8.33 -1.44 -2.37
N PHE A 99 -8.54 -1.59 -1.05
CA PHE A 99 -9.82 -2.09 -0.53
C PHE A 99 -10.87 -0.97 -0.57
N LEU A 100 -12.01 -1.26 -1.16
CA LEU A 100 -13.16 -0.35 -1.26
C LEU A 100 -14.35 -0.94 -0.53
N TYR A 101 -14.99 -0.10 0.28
CA TYR A 101 -16.24 -0.38 0.96
C TYR A 101 -17.20 0.80 0.78
N HIS A 102 -17.80 0.90 -0.40
CA HIS A 102 -18.62 2.03 -0.82
C HIS A 102 -19.86 1.54 -1.59
N GLY A 103 -21.05 1.69 -0.98
CA GLY A 103 -22.30 1.26 -1.58
C GLY A 103 -22.32 -0.25 -1.82
N VAL A 104 -22.46 -0.66 -3.08
CA VAL A 104 -22.44 -2.07 -3.48
C VAL A 104 -21.03 -2.63 -3.71
N MET A 105 -20.00 -1.79 -3.70
CA MET A 105 -18.61 -2.23 -3.86
C MET A 105 -18.03 -2.64 -2.51
N ASN A 106 -17.68 -3.93 -2.38
CA ASN A 106 -16.98 -4.48 -1.23
C ASN A 106 -15.89 -5.45 -1.73
N GLY A 107 -14.63 -5.05 -1.64
CA GLY A 107 -13.53 -5.89 -2.13
C GLY A 107 -12.24 -5.13 -2.40
N THR A 108 -11.26 -5.85 -2.93
CA THR A 108 -9.97 -5.27 -3.37
C THR A 108 -10.03 -5.01 -4.86
N TYR A 109 -9.74 -3.78 -5.27
CA TYR A 109 -9.82 -3.36 -6.66
C TYR A 109 -8.53 -2.67 -7.10
N ASP A 110 -8.16 -2.90 -8.35
CA ASP A 110 -7.08 -2.21 -9.03
C ASP A 110 -7.69 -1.07 -9.87
N GLY A 111 -7.44 0.17 -9.47
CA GLY A 111 -8.05 1.31 -10.15
C GLY A 111 -7.80 2.65 -9.49
N ALA A 112 -8.61 3.63 -9.87
CA ALA A 112 -8.57 4.99 -9.34
C ALA A 112 -9.93 5.38 -8.74
N LEU A 113 -9.89 5.95 -7.53
CA LEU A 113 -11.01 6.54 -6.83
C LEU A 113 -10.81 8.06 -6.77
N LEU A 114 -11.69 8.80 -7.42
CA LEU A 114 -11.80 10.24 -7.31
C LEU A 114 -12.87 10.58 -6.28
N THR A 115 -12.54 11.41 -5.30
CA THR A 115 -13.49 11.95 -4.31
C THR A 115 -13.59 13.47 -4.48
N LEU A 116 -14.82 13.96 -4.64
CA LEU A 116 -15.16 15.38 -4.81
C LEU A 116 -16.15 15.79 -3.73
N LYS A 117 -15.90 16.92 -3.06
CA LYS A 117 -16.80 17.55 -2.10
C LYS A 117 -17.12 18.98 -2.55
N PRO A 118 -18.06 19.16 -3.50
CA PRO A 118 -18.38 20.48 -4.04
C PRO A 118 -18.98 21.42 -2.96
N PHE A 119 -19.73 20.88 -2.00
CA PHE A 119 -20.28 21.59 -0.84
C PHE A 119 -20.41 20.65 0.36
N GLN A 120 -20.51 21.19 1.58
CA GLN A 120 -20.34 20.43 2.84
C GLN A 120 -21.22 19.17 3.01
N PRO A 121 -22.49 19.09 2.55
CA PRO A 121 -23.25 17.85 2.67
C PRO A 121 -23.02 16.85 1.54
N LEU A 122 -22.45 17.26 0.39
CA LEU A 122 -22.35 16.40 -0.79
C LEU A 122 -20.93 15.86 -0.97
N THR A 123 -20.81 14.53 -1.00
CA THR A 123 -19.58 13.84 -1.41
C THR A 123 -19.89 12.98 -2.62
N LEU A 124 -19.23 13.27 -3.74
CA LEU A 124 -19.27 12.48 -4.96
C LEU A 124 -18.03 11.59 -5.01
N LYS A 125 -18.22 10.30 -5.26
CA LYS A 125 -17.13 9.34 -5.44
C LYS A 125 -17.29 8.67 -6.80
N LEU A 126 -16.25 8.75 -7.62
CA LEU A 126 -16.19 8.10 -8.90
C LEU A 126 -15.04 7.10 -8.87
N PHE A 127 -15.34 5.84 -9.12
CA PHE A 127 -14.35 4.77 -9.20
C PHE A 127 -14.29 4.24 -10.63
N GLY A 128 -13.07 4.01 -11.12
CA GLY A 128 -12.82 3.28 -12.36
C GLY A 128 -11.68 2.29 -12.14
N GLY A 129 -11.93 1.02 -12.45
CA GLY A 129 -10.99 -0.06 -12.24
C GLY A 129 -11.63 -1.44 -12.35
N ILE A 130 -10.86 -2.46 -12.02
CA ILE A 130 -11.28 -3.87 -12.03
C ILE A 130 -11.07 -4.49 -10.65
N GLU A 131 -11.80 -5.57 -10.37
CA GLU A 131 -11.55 -6.36 -9.18
C GLU A 131 -10.14 -6.99 -9.27
N ALA A 132 -9.39 -6.94 -8.17
CA ALA A 132 -8.07 -7.51 -8.13
C ALA A 132 -8.14 -9.05 -8.24
N PRO A 133 -7.15 -9.72 -8.86
CA PRO A 133 -7.12 -11.18 -8.94
C PRO A 133 -7.26 -11.85 -7.57
N LEU A 134 -7.99 -12.97 -7.52
CA LEU A 134 -8.23 -13.72 -6.28
C LEU A 134 -6.92 -14.13 -5.57
N ASP A 135 -5.90 -14.48 -6.35
CA ASP A 135 -4.59 -14.90 -5.83
C ASP A 135 -3.79 -13.72 -5.24
N ARG A 136 -4.13 -12.47 -5.62
CA ARG A 136 -3.49 -11.23 -5.16
C ARG A 136 -1.97 -11.24 -5.33
N SER A 137 -1.49 -12.05 -6.27
CA SER A 137 -0.18 -11.95 -6.89
C SER A 137 -0.07 -10.62 -7.64
N LEU A 138 1.17 -10.16 -7.83
CA LEU A 138 1.48 -8.94 -8.57
C LEU A 138 1.33 -9.15 -10.08
#